data_AF-A0A9Y2IP02-F1
#
_entry.id   AF-A0A9Y2IP02-F1
#
_cell.length_a   1.000
_cell.length_b   1.000
_cell.length_c   1.000
_cell.angle_alpha   90.00
_cell.angle_beta   90.00
_cell.angle_gamma   90.00
#
_symmetry.space_group_name_H-M   'P 1'
#
loop_
_entity.id
_entity.type
_entity.pdbx_description
1 polymer ?
#
loop_
_entity_poly.entity_id
_entity_poly.type
_entity_poly.pdbx_seq_one_letter_code
_entity_poly.pdbx_strand_id
1 'polypeptide(L)' 'MTGEARPAQPAQQQRPPGTTSAMTPRPEHGEHTYRGSGKLTGKAALITGADSGIDRAVATHTRAKARMC' A
#
# COMPACT_ATOMS: atom_id res chain seq x y z
N MET A 1 25.71 -7.08 14.29
CA MET A 1 24.56 -6.76 13.44
C MET A 1 25.01 -5.78 12.37
N THR A 2 25.56 -6.28 11.26
CA THR A 2 25.88 -5.45 10.09
C THR A 2 24.57 -5.11 9.39
N GLY A 3 24.06 -3.89 9.61
CA GLY A 3 22.94 -3.38 8.85
C GLY A 3 23.40 -3.11 7.42
N GLU A 4 23.07 -4.00 6.49
CA GLU A 4 23.26 -3.70 5.06
C GLU A 4 22.43 -2.46 4.71
N ALA A 5 23.09 -1.46 4.12
CA ALA A 5 22.43 -0.26 3.64
C ALA A 5 21.49 -0.65 2.49
N ARG A 6 20.20 -0.29 2.61
CA ARG A 6 19.23 -0.51 1.55
C ARG A 6 19.70 0.24 0.29
N PRO A 7 19.69 -0.38 -0.90
CA PRO A 7 20.15 0.28 -2.12
C PRO A 7 19.35 1.57 -2.37
N ALA A 8 20.05 2.62 -2.80
CA ALA A 8 19.42 3.87 -3.20
C ALA A 8 18.42 3.61 -4.34
N GLN A 9 17.29 4.32 -4.32
CA GLN A 9 16.28 4.17 -5.37
C GLN A 9 16.79 4.77 -6.70
N PRO A 10 16.49 4.17 -7.86
CA PRO A 10 16.83 4.75 -9.16
C PRO A 10 16.17 6.11 -9.34
N ALA A 11 16.91 7.04 -9.98
CA ALA A 11 16.34 8.31 -10.41
C ALA A 11 15.21 8.07 -11.42
N GLN A 12 14.02 8.61 -11.13
CA GLN A 12 12.83 8.49 -11.98
C GLN A 12 11.93 9.70 -11.75
N GLN A 13 11.29 10.21 -12.81
CA GLN A 13 10.32 11.31 -12.74
C GLN A 13 9.10 10.97 -13.59
N GLN A 14 7.94 11.42 -13.12
CA GLN A 14 6.68 11.33 -13.84
C GLN A 14 5.95 12.67 -13.72
N ARG A 15 5.16 13.02 -14.72
CA ARG A 15 4.25 14.17 -14.61
C ARG A 15 3.13 13.82 -13.62
N PRO A 16 2.72 14.74 -12.73
CA PRO A 16 1.58 14.51 -11.84
C PRO A 16 0.30 14.13 -12.61
N PRO A 17 -0.54 13.22 -12.06
CA PRO A 17 -0.42 12.57 -10.75
C PRO A 17 0.56 11.38 -10.70
N GLY A 18 1.10 10.96 -11.85
CA GLY A 18 1.94 9.75 -11.94
C GLY A 18 1.15 8.44 -11.78
N THR A 19 1.84 7.31 -11.89
CA THR A 19 1.26 5.96 -11.69
C THR A 19 2.25 5.03 -11.00
N THR A 20 1.75 4.23 -10.07
CA THR A 20 2.56 3.26 -9.32
C THR A 20 3.13 2.14 -10.19
N SER A 21 2.42 1.77 -11.26
CA SER A 21 2.87 0.74 -12.22
C SER A 21 4.12 1.14 -12.98
N ALA A 22 4.38 2.44 -13.14
CA ALA A 22 5.56 2.95 -13.83
C ALA A 22 6.76 3.21 -12.89
N MET A 23 6.64 2.88 -11.59
CA MET A 23 7.74 3.05 -10.62
C MET A 23 8.66 1.82 -10.58
N THR A 24 9.96 2.06 -10.39
CA THR A 24 10.97 1.02 -10.20
C THR A 24 11.82 1.27 -8.95
N PRO A 25 11.86 0.35 -7.96
CA PRO A 25 11.01 -0.82 -7.85
C PRO A 25 9.55 -0.43 -7.64
N ARG A 26 8.63 -1.31 -8.04
CA ARG A 26 7.21 -1.12 -7.78
C ARG A 26 6.95 -1.16 -6.27
N PRO A 27 6.23 -0.17 -5.71
CA PRO A 27 5.79 -0.22 -4.32
C PRO A 27 4.93 -1.46 -4.02
N GLU A 28 5.14 -2.07 -2.85
CA GLU A 28 4.29 -3.11 -2.27
C GLU A 28 3.41 -2.47 -1.19
N HIS A 29 2.09 -2.70 -1.25
CA HIS A 29 1.11 -2.02 -0.38
C HIS A 29 0.47 -2.99 0.62
N GLY A 30 1.10 -4.13 0.87
CA GLY A 30 0.57 -5.19 1.70
C GLY A 30 -0.50 -6.05 1.03
N GLU A 31 -0.65 -6.03 -0.30
CA GLU A 31 -1.68 -6.81 -1.01
C GLU A 31 -1.61 -8.31 -0.74
N HIS A 32 -0.40 -8.83 -0.48
CA HIS A 32 -0.17 -10.25 -0.20
C HIS A 32 0.33 -10.51 1.22
N THR A 33 0.91 -9.51 1.88
CA THR A 33 1.58 -9.67 3.17
C THR A 33 0.72 -9.25 4.36
N TYR A 34 -0.25 -8.35 4.15
CA TYR A 34 -1.06 -7.83 5.25
C TYR A 34 -2.16 -8.79 5.71
N ARG A 35 -2.21 -9.10 7.00
CA ARG A 35 -3.29 -9.89 7.63
C ARG A 35 -4.15 -9.03 8.55
N GLY A 36 -5.47 -9.08 8.33
CA GLY A 36 -6.45 -8.41 9.17
C GLY A 36 -6.57 -9.03 10.56
N SER A 37 -7.03 -8.23 11.52
CA SER A 37 -7.28 -8.64 12.92
C SER A 37 -8.74 -8.44 13.35
N GLY A 38 -9.67 -8.32 12.40
CA GLY A 38 -11.10 -8.10 12.68
C GLY A 38 -11.45 -6.74 13.31
N LYS A 39 -10.49 -5.82 13.43
CA LYS A 39 -10.72 -4.51 14.09
C LYS A 39 -11.77 -3.63 13.42
N LEU A 40 -12.12 -3.91 12.16
CA LEU A 40 -13.10 -3.14 11.38
C LEU A 40 -14.32 -3.97 10.97
N THR A 41 -14.53 -5.13 11.60
CA THR A 41 -15.69 -5.98 11.32
C THR A 41 -17.00 -5.19 11.39
N GLY A 42 -17.82 -5.30 10.36
CA GLY A 42 -19.11 -4.61 10.26
C GLY A 42 -19.02 -3.10 10.01
N LYS A 43 -17.85 -2.56 9.66
CA LYS A 43 -17.68 -1.15 9.29
C LYS A 43 -17.58 -0.99 7.77
N ALA A 44 -18.09 0.13 7.27
CA ALA A 44 -17.88 0.60 5.91
C ALA A 44 -16.95 1.82 5.93
N ALA A 45 -16.06 1.92 4.94
CA ALA A 45 -15.12 3.04 4.81
C ALA A 45 -15.06 3.51 3.35
N LEU A 46 -15.08 4.84 3.14
CA LEU A 46 -14.81 5.49 1.87
C LEU A 46 -13.41 6.10 1.93
N ILE A 47 -12.55 5.73 0.98
CA ILE A 47 -11.16 6.15 0.92
C ILE A 47 -10.92 6.78 -0.45
N THR A 48 -10.48 8.04 -0.47
CA THR A 48 -10.09 8.76 -1.69
C THR A 48 -8.62 8.48 -2.04
N GLY A 49 -8.25 8.46 -3.32
CA GLY A 49 -6.87 8.22 -3.74
C GLY A 49 -6.36 6.78 -3.53
N ALA A 50 -7.28 5.83 -3.33
CA ALA A 50 -6.96 4.42 -3.02
C ALA A 50 -6.30 3.64 -4.18
N ASP A 51 -5.99 4.29 -5.29
CA ASP A 51 -5.36 3.71 -6.48
C ASP A 51 -3.83 3.58 -6.36
N SER A 52 -3.19 4.39 -5.50
CA SER A 52 -1.73 4.46 -5.38
C SER A 52 -1.23 4.77 -3.95
N GLY A 53 0.07 4.55 -3.73
CA GLY A 53 0.78 5.01 -2.53
C GLY A 53 0.20 4.55 -1.20
N ILE A 54 0.20 5.44 -0.21
CA ILE A 54 -0.23 5.15 1.16
C ILE A 54 -1.72 4.80 1.19
N ASP A 55 -2.55 5.51 0.43
CA ASP A 55 -4.00 5.33 0.46
C ASP A 55 -4.42 3.98 -0.14
N ARG A 56 -3.68 3.47 -1.14
CA ARG A 56 -3.84 2.08 -1.62
C ARG A 56 -3.49 1.05 -0.54
N ALA A 57 -2.43 1.29 0.24
CA ALA A 57 -2.09 0.42 1.37
C ALA A 57 -3.22 0.46 2.40
N VAL A 58 -3.67 1.65 2.81
CA VAL A 58 -4.76 1.85 3.77
C VAL A 58 -6.04 1.16 3.30
N ALA A 59 -6.40 1.26 2.02
CA ALA A 59 -7.57 0.58 1.46
C ALA A 59 -7.45 -0.95 1.52
N THR A 60 -6.29 -1.48 1.15
CA THR A 60 -5.98 -2.92 1.26
C THR A 60 -6.10 -3.41 2.70
N HIS A 61 -5.52 -2.68 3.64
CA HIS A 61 -5.53 -3.03 5.07
C HIS A 61 -6.92 -2.93 5.67
N THR A 62 -7.68 -1.89 5.29
CA THR A 62 -9.05 -1.66 5.73
C THR A 62 -9.96 -2.81 5.27
N ARG A 63 -9.86 -3.20 4.00
CA ARG A 63 -10.55 -4.38 3.47
C ARG A 63 -10.19 -5.65 4.23
N ALA A 64 -8.91 -5.88 4.49
CA ALA A 64 -8.46 -7.06 5.24
C ALA A 64 -9.00 -7.07 6.68
N LYS A 65 -9.09 -5.92 7.34
CA LYS A 65 -9.60 -5.79 8.73
C LYS A 65 -11.12 -5.84 8.84
N ALA A 66 -11.84 -5.44 7.79
CA ALA A 66 -13.30 -5.40 7.78
C ALA A 66 -13.94 -6.74 7.42
N ARG A 67 -13.17 -7.64 6.78
CA ARG A 67 -13.57 -9.01 6.51
C ARG A 67 -13.50 -9.83 7.80
N MET A 68 -14.65 -10.13 8.37
CA MET A 68 -14.85 -11.18 9.35
C MET A 68 -16.22 -11.79 9.08
N CYS A 69 -16.24 -12.65 8.08
CA CYS A 69 -17.10 -13.78 7.77
C CYS A 69 -16.35 -14.59 6.70
#